data_AF-A0AAF0BJ66-F1
#
_entry.id   AF-A0AAF0BJ66-F1
#
_cell.length_a   1.000
_cell.length_b   1.000
_cell.length_c   1.000
_cell.angle_alpha   90.00
_cell.angle_beta   90.00
_cell.angle_gamma   90.00
#
_symmetry.space_group_name_H-M   'P 1'
#
loop_
_entity.id
_entity.type
_entity.pdbx_description
1 polymer ?
#
loop_
_entity_poly.entity_id
_entity_poly.type
_entity_poly.pdbx_seq_one_letter_code
_entity_poly.pdbx_strand_id
1 'polypeptide(L)'
;MQWKKLVLWTVWPLAAATWVALVVLYFTNPSTAVWTGAVVAAAVMTEVAFWGTAVVLGTNLWGSRRRVFDFICSPFSTRQNG
;
A
#
# COMPACT_ATOMS: atom_id res chain seq x y z
N MET A 1 12.58 -5.02 6.30
CA MET A 1 12.62 -4.46 4.94
C MET A 1 11.97 -5.37 3.90
N GLN A 2 12.15 -6.69 3.96
CA GLN A 2 11.59 -7.60 2.95
C GLN A 2 10.05 -7.66 2.92
N TRP A 3 9.38 -7.68 4.09
CA TRP A 3 7.91 -7.72 4.14
C TRP A 3 7.23 -6.52 3.46
N LYS A 4 7.80 -5.30 3.61
CA LYS A 4 7.29 -4.08 2.96
C LYS A 4 7.37 -4.16 1.44
N LYS A 5 8.49 -4.69 0.92
CA LYS A 5 8.68 -4.93 -0.51
C LYS A 5 7.72 -6.00 -1.01
N LEU A 6 7.57 -7.10 -0.25
CA LEU A 6 6.62 -8.18 -0.54
C LEU A 6 5.20 -7.66 -0.67
N VAL A 7 4.71 -6.87 0.29
CA VAL A 7 3.36 -6.28 0.25
C VAL A 7 3.17 -5.47 -1.02
N LEU A 8 4.10 -4.57 -1.36
CA LEU A 8 3.98 -3.77 -2.59
C LEU A 8 4.07 -4.62 -3.87
N TRP A 9 4.94 -5.63 -3.86
CA TRP A 9 5.12 -6.56 -4.99
C TRP A 9 3.96 -7.52 -5.18
N THR A 10 3.11 -7.73 -4.19
CA THR A 10 1.93 -8.59 -4.34
C THR A 10 0.68 -7.78 -4.68
N VAL A 11 0.41 -6.69 -3.95
CA VAL A 11 -0.86 -5.97 -4.09
C VAL A 11 -1.00 -5.24 -5.42
N TRP A 12 0.06 -4.61 -5.94
CA TRP A 12 -0.01 -3.86 -7.19
C TRP A 12 -0.13 -4.76 -8.42
N PRO A 13 0.64 -5.86 -8.55
CA PRO A 13 0.42 -6.80 -9.66
C PRO A 13 -0.94 -7.47 -9.62
N LEU A 14 -1.48 -7.76 -8.42
CA LEU A 14 -2.85 -8.28 -8.30
C LEU A 14 -3.89 -7.26 -8.78
N ALA A 15 -3.76 -6.00 -8.37
CA ALA A 15 -4.65 -4.93 -8.85
C ALA A 15 -4.54 -4.75 -10.37
N ALA A 16 -3.32 -4.72 -10.91
CA ALA A 16 -3.09 -4.65 -12.36
C ALA A 16 -3.71 -5.85 -13.10
N ALA A 17 -3.54 -7.06 -12.57
CA ALA A 17 -4.12 -8.28 -13.13
C ALA A 17 -5.65 -8.22 -13.14
N THR A 18 -6.31 -7.67 -12.10
CA THR A 18 -7.77 -7.49 -12.10
C THR A 18 -8.26 -6.52 -13.17
N TRP A 19 -7.51 -5.44 -13.45
CA TRP A 19 -7.85 -4.53 -14.54
C TRP A 19 -7.63 -5.17 -15.91
N VAL A 20 -6.57 -5.96 -16.09
CA VAL A 20 -6.36 -6.75 -17.32
C VAL A 20 -7.50 -7.75 -17.52
N ALA A 21 -7.92 -8.45 -16.46
CA ALA A 21 -9.04 -9.39 -16.52
C ALA A 21 -10.35 -8.71 -16.92
N LEU A 22 -10.59 -7.47 -16.47
CA LEU A 22 -11.73 -6.67 -16.92
C LEU A 22 -11.71 -6.37 -18.42
N VAL A 23 -10.55 -6.06 -18.98
CA VAL A 23 -10.41 -5.84 -20.43
C VAL A 23 -10.77 -7.11 -21.18
N VAL A 24 -10.31 -8.28 -20.72
CA VAL A 24 -10.68 -9.57 -21.32
C VAL A 24 -12.18 -9.83 -21.20
N LEU A 25 -12.77 -9.57 -20.03
CA LEU A 25 -14.20 -9.73 -19.78
C LEU A 25 -15.04 -8.82 -20.67
N TYR A 26 -14.58 -7.62 -21.00
CA TYR A 26 -15.29 -6.71 -21.89
C TYR A 26 -15.59 -7.33 -23.26
N PHE A 27 -14.64 -8.10 -23.81
CA PHE A 27 -14.80 -8.77 -25.10
C PHE A 27 -15.78 -9.95 -25.08
N THR A 28 -16.21 -10.42 -23.91
CA THR A 28 -17.21 -11.49 -23.80
C THR A 28 -18.65 -10.95 -23.80
N ASN A 29 -18.86 -9.65 -24.05
CA ASN A 29 -20.16 -8.98 -24.01
C ASN A 29 -20.96 -9.30 -22.73
N PRO A 30 -20.42 -8.99 -21.54
CA PRO A 30 -21.06 -9.32 -20.27
C PRO A 30 -22.35 -8.53 -20.08
N SER A 31 -23.29 -9.08 -19.32
CA SER A 31 -24.47 -8.32 -18.89
C SER A 31 -24.06 -7.17 -17.98
N THR A 32 -24.88 -6.11 -17.93
CA THR A 32 -24.61 -4.92 -17.09
C THR A 32 -24.37 -5.29 -15.62
N ALA A 33 -25.10 -6.26 -15.09
CA ALA A 33 -24.95 -6.73 -13.71
C ALA A 33 -23.57 -7.36 -13.48
N VAL A 34 -23.12 -8.24 -14.39
CA VAL A 34 -21.81 -8.89 -14.31
C VAL A 34 -20.68 -7.88 -14.48
N TRP A 35 -20.80 -6.97 -15.45
CA TRP A 35 -19.82 -5.92 -15.69
C TRP A 35 -19.65 -5.02 -14.46
N THR A 36 -20.78 -4.56 -13.88
CA THR A 36 -20.75 -3.69 -12.70
C THR A 36 -20.09 -4.40 -11.51
N GLY A 37 -20.46 -5.67 -11.25
CA GLY A 37 -19.84 -6.44 -10.17
C GLY A 37 -18.33 -6.62 -10.35
N ALA A 38 -17.89 -6.89 -11.57
CA ALA A 38 -16.46 -7.05 -11.88
C ALA A 38 -15.68 -5.74 -11.71
N VAL A 39 -16.25 -4.60 -12.15
CA VAL A 39 -15.62 -3.27 -11.99
C VAL A 39 -15.53 -2.89 -10.51
N VAL A 40 -16.58 -3.16 -9.72
CA VAL A 40 -16.56 -2.95 -8.27
C VAL A 40 -15.48 -3.80 -7.61
N ALA A 41 -15.35 -5.07 -7.98
CA ALA A 41 -14.30 -5.94 -7.44
C ALA A 41 -12.89 -5.41 -7.77
N ALA A 42 -12.65 -4.93 -8.99
CA ALA A 42 -11.36 -4.32 -9.35
C ALA A 42 -11.10 -3.01 -8.60
N ALA A 43 -12.13 -2.21 -8.35
CA ALA A 43 -12.03 -0.99 -7.56
C ALA A 43 -11.64 -1.30 -6.11
N VAL A 44 -12.29 -2.29 -5.48
CA VAL A 44 -11.94 -2.75 -4.12
C VAL A 44 -10.49 -3.26 -4.06
N MET A 45 -10.05 -4.04 -5.05
CA MET A 45 -8.66 -4.51 -5.11
C MET A 45 -7.65 -3.36 -5.23
N THR A 46 -8.02 -2.32 -5.99
CA THR A 46 -7.22 -1.11 -6.12
C THR A 46 -7.15 -0.35 -4.80
N GLU A 47 -8.27 -0.22 -4.09
CA GLU A 47 -8.33 0.40 -2.76
C GLU A 47 -7.45 -0.35 -1.74
N VAL A 48 -7.47 -1.68 -1.73
CA VAL A 48 -6.58 -2.50 -0.89
C VAL A 48 -5.10 -2.22 -1.19
N ALA A 49 -4.73 -2.10 -2.46
CA ALA A 49 -3.36 -1.76 -2.86
C ALA A 49 -2.95 -0.35 -2.40
N PHE A 50 -3.86 0.62 -2.46
CA PHE A 50 -3.64 1.97 -1.95
C PHE A 50 -3.43 1.99 -0.44
N TRP A 51 -4.30 1.36 0.34
CA TRP A 51 -4.15 1.29 1.79
C TRP A 51 -2.90 0.53 2.22
N GLY A 52 -2.56 -0.57 1.54
CA GLY A 52 -1.31 -1.29 1.76
C GLY A 52 -0.07 -0.41 1.53
N THR A 53 -0.10 0.41 0.48
CA THR A 53 0.96 1.38 0.18
C THR A 53 1.03 2.46 1.26
N ALA A 54 -0.11 3.00 1.70
CA ALA A 54 -0.18 4.01 2.75
C ALA A 54 0.41 3.51 4.07
N VAL A 55 0.11 2.26 4.47
CA VAL A 55 0.70 1.63 5.67
C VAL A 55 2.22 1.50 5.54
N VAL A 56 2.71 1.03 4.39
CA VAL A 56 4.15 0.88 4.14
C VAL A 56 4.87 2.22 4.21
N LEU A 57 4.31 3.27 3.59
CA LEU A 57 4.86 4.62 3.62
C LEU A 57 4.80 5.23 5.02
N GLY A 58 3.66 5.09 5.71
CA GLY A 58 3.48 5.58 7.08
C GLY A 58 4.49 5.00 8.06
N THR A 59 4.73 3.67 7.99
CA THR A 59 5.75 3.03 8.84
C THR A 59 7.18 3.48 8.52
N ASN A 60 7.48 3.82 7.25
CA ASN A 60 8.79 4.37 6.88
C ASN A 60 8.97 5.80 7.41
N LEU A 61 7.94 6.65 7.27
CA LEU A 61 7.95 8.02 7.77
C LEU A 61 8.09 8.06 9.29
N TRP A 62 7.35 7.20 10.00
CA TRP A 62 7.45 7.10 11.46
C TRP A 62 8.86 6.72 11.93
N GLY A 63 9.45 5.70 11.30
CA GLY A 63 10.83 5.29 11.60
C GLY A 63 11.86 6.39 11.31
N SER A 64 11.67 7.16 10.23
CA SER A 64 12.53 8.29 9.90
C SER A 64 12.41 9.42 10.93
N ARG A 65 11.17 9.79 11.31
CA ARG A 65 10.94 10.86 12.30
C ARG A 65 11.51 10.48 13.66
N ARG A 66 11.32 9.24 14.10
CA ARG A 66 11.90 8.76 15.36
C ARG A 66 13.42 8.87 15.36
N ARG A 67 14.10 8.46 14.29
CA ARG A 67 15.57 8.57 14.19
C ARG A 67 16.04 10.03 14.22
N VAL A 68 15.30 10.94 13.60
CA VAL A 68 15.60 12.39 13.64
C VAL A 68 15.39 12.94 15.05
N PHE A 69 14.30 12.57 15.73
CA PHE A 69 14.08 12.96 17.13
C PHE A 69 15.14 12.39 18.06
N ASP A 70 15.51 11.12 17.93
CA ASP A 70 16.57 10.50 18.73
C ASP A 70 17.92 11.21 18.54
N PHE A 71 18.24 11.63 17.30
CA PHE A 71 19.45 12.41 17.00
C PHE A 71 19.40 13.83 17.59
N ILE A 72 18.26 14.52 17.48
CA ILE A 72 18.11 15.89 18.02
C ILE A 72 18.07 15.88 19.55
N CYS A 73 17.49 14.86 20.17
CA CYS A 73 17.39 14.72 21.62
C CYS A 73 18.63 14.09 22.28
N SER A 74 19.54 13.45 21.51
CA SER A 74 20.77 12.86 22.07
C SER A 74 21.66 13.83 22.87
N PRO A 75 21.88 15.11 22.47
CA PRO A 75 22.67 16.04 23.29
C PRO A 75 21.97 16.47 24.58
N PHE A 76 20.66 16.24 24.73
CA PHE A 76 19.90 16.62 25.93
C PHE A 76 19.76 15.49 26.96
N SER A 77 20.10 14.24 26.62
CA SER A 77 19.99 13.11 27.55
C SER A 77 21.23 12.89 28.44
N THR A 78 22.38 13.49 28.12
CA THR A 78 23.65 13.27 28.83
C THR A 78 23.83 14.13 30.10
N ARG A 79 22.87 15.01 30.45
CA ARG A 79 23.07 16.02 31.51
C ARG A 79 22.44 15.70 32.88
N GLN A 80 22.23 14.43 33.23
CA GLN A 80 21.60 14.05 34.51
C GLN A 80 22.42 13.16 35.45
N ASN A 81 23.69 12.82 35.13
CA ASN A 81 24.59 12.04 35.99
C ASN A 81 25.96 12.71 36.14
N GLY A 82 26.01 13.92 36.68
CA GLY A 82 27.27 14.62 37.02
C GLY A 82 27.05 15.56 38.18
#